data_AF-A0A1W9LD89-F1
#
_entry.id   AF-A0A1W9LD89-F1
#
_cell.length_a   1.000
_cell.length_b   1.000
_cell.length_c   1.000
_cell.angle_alpha   90.00
_cell.angle_beta   90.00
_cell.angle_gamma   90.00
#
_symmetry.space_group_name_H-M   'P 1'
#
loop_
_entity.id
_entity.type
_entity.pdbx_description
1 polymer ?
#
loop_
_entity_poly.entity_id
_entity_poly.type
_entity_poly.pdbx_seq_one_letter_code
_entity_poly.pdbx_strand_id
1 'polypeptide(L)'
;MALSFQISVKILLSNHALKTRGLTVQAWSDRVRHVQQDTDVERNLGPQPIAQIMAEHGLKPHDLVAASTEQLTHKMVSRACKGRRLTPNVRLKVLHALNRAAGKMYAMEQLFTY
;
A
#
# COMPACT_ATOMS: atom_id res chain seq x y z
N MET A 1 -11.54 -28.60 -8.91
CA MET A 1 -10.24 -28.93 -9.53
C MET A 1 -9.89 -27.77 -10.45
N ALA A 2 -9.08 -26.79 -10.00
CA ALA A 2 -7.63 -26.67 -10.28
C ALA A 2 -7.37 -26.52 -11.81
N LEU A 3 -6.69 -25.52 -12.38
CA LEU A 3 -5.61 -24.64 -11.95
C LEU A 3 -5.56 -23.33 -12.76
N SER A 4 -5.08 -22.28 -12.09
CA SER A 4 -4.12 -21.24 -12.49
C SER A 4 -3.69 -21.02 -13.96
N PHE A 5 -3.54 -19.72 -14.27
CA PHE A 5 -2.40 -19.14 -15.02
C PHE A 5 -2.46 -19.11 -16.56
N GLN A 6 -3.06 -18.06 -17.15
CA GLN A 6 -2.63 -17.46 -18.43
C GLN A 6 -3.21 -16.04 -18.60
N ILE A 7 -2.57 -15.02 -18.03
CA ILE A 7 -2.68 -13.66 -18.57
C ILE A 7 -1.52 -13.53 -19.55
N SER A 8 -1.75 -13.95 -20.79
CA SER A 8 -0.78 -13.91 -21.88
C SER A 8 -1.40 -13.24 -23.10
N VAL A 9 -0.76 -12.13 -23.49
CA VAL A 9 -0.63 -11.69 -24.89
C VAL A 9 -1.93 -11.25 -25.58
N LYS A 10 -2.51 -10.13 -25.12
CA LYS A 10 -3.43 -9.32 -25.94
C LYS A 10 -2.97 -7.86 -26.04
N ILE A 11 -1.70 -7.68 -26.36
CA ILE A 11 -1.15 -6.43 -26.92
C ILE A 11 -0.30 -6.84 -28.11
N LEU A 12 -0.95 -7.32 -29.16
CA LEU A 12 -0.30 -7.62 -30.43
C LEU A 12 -1.26 -7.19 -31.53
N LEU A 13 -1.43 -5.87 -31.69
CA LEU A 13 -1.95 -5.18 -32.89
C LEU A 13 -2.05 -3.68 -32.57
N SER A 14 -0.89 -3.01 -32.56
CA SER A 14 -0.68 -1.58 -32.89
C SER A 14 0.75 -1.15 -32.49
N ASN A 15 1.76 -1.94 -32.84
CA ASN A 15 3.16 -1.56 -32.73
C ASN A 15 3.75 -1.42 -34.14
N HIS A 16 3.31 -0.40 -34.89
CA HIS A 16 3.99 0.02 -36.11
C HIS A 16 4.13 1.55 -36.19
N ALA A 17 4.42 2.21 -35.05
CA ALA A 17 4.63 3.65 -35.07
C ALA A 17 5.47 4.23 -33.92
N LEU A 18 6.37 3.49 -33.27
CA LEU A 18 7.28 4.11 -32.29
C LEU A 18 8.67 3.44 -32.31
N LYS A 19 9.35 3.51 -33.45
CA LYS A 19 10.77 3.18 -33.59
C LYS A 19 11.59 4.46 -33.71
N THR A 20 11.61 5.31 -32.66
CA THR A 20 12.60 6.39 -32.52
C THR A 20 12.81 6.71 -31.05
N ARG A 21 13.74 5.99 -30.42
CA ARG A 21 14.61 6.34 -29.28
C ARG A 21 15.02 5.03 -28.62
N GLY A 22 16.25 4.60 -28.92
CA GLY A 22 16.85 3.37 -28.39
C GLY A 22 17.03 3.42 -26.88
N LEU A 23 15.94 3.20 -26.15
CA LEU A 23 15.95 2.86 -24.73
C LEU A 23 15.54 1.39 -24.66
N THR A 24 16.47 0.54 -24.28
CA THR A 24 16.18 -0.88 -24.06
C THR A 24 15.12 -1.01 -22.96
N VAL A 25 14.22 -1.98 -23.08
CA VAL A 25 13.18 -2.29 -22.07
C VAL A 25 13.80 -2.51 -20.68
N GLN A 26 15.05 -2.98 -20.67
CA GLN A 26 15.88 -3.15 -19.48
C GLN A 26 16.25 -1.83 -18.82
N ALA A 27 16.68 -0.82 -19.59
CA ALA A 27 17.04 0.50 -19.07
C ALA A 27 15.84 1.28 -18.49
N TRP A 28 14.64 1.09 -19.04
CA TRP A 28 13.41 1.63 -18.45
C TRP A 28 13.08 0.92 -17.14
N SER A 29 13.21 -0.42 -17.11
CA SER A 29 13.00 -1.23 -15.90
C SER A 29 14.00 -0.91 -14.78
N ASP A 30 15.27 -0.67 -15.11
CA ASP A 30 16.31 -0.34 -14.13
C ASP A 30 16.19 1.10 -13.59
N ARG A 31 15.72 2.04 -14.43
CA ARG A 31 15.43 3.43 -14.04
C ARG A 31 14.19 3.56 -13.16
N VAL A 32 13.13 2.80 -13.45
CA VAL A 32 11.89 2.81 -12.67
C VAL A 32 12.08 2.10 -11.32
N ARG A 33 12.97 1.10 -11.23
CA ARG A 33 13.22 0.36 -9.98
C ARG A 33 14.00 1.15 -8.91
N HIS A 34 14.91 2.06 -9.29
CA HIS A 34 15.75 2.78 -8.31
C HIS A 34 15.03 3.95 -7.60
N VAL A 35 14.18 4.69 -8.30
CA VAL A 35 13.52 5.89 -7.73
C VAL A 35 12.56 5.55 -6.56
N GLN A 36 12.10 4.30 -6.48
CA GLN A 36 11.12 3.88 -5.48
C GLN A 36 11.71 3.44 -4.13
N GLN A 37 13.05 3.28 -4.01
CA GLN A 37 13.67 2.76 -2.78
C GLN A 37 14.28 3.84 -1.87
N ASP A 38 14.74 4.98 -2.40
CA ASP A 38 15.54 5.92 -1.60
C ASP A 38 14.71 6.94 -0.78
N THR A 39 13.52 7.34 -1.24
CA THR A 39 12.65 8.29 -0.49
C THR A 39 11.85 7.63 0.66
N ASP A 40 11.99 6.31 0.75
CA ASP A 40 11.19 5.42 1.56
C ASP A 40 11.68 5.34 3.01
N VAL A 41 13.01 5.36 3.18
CA VAL A 41 13.73 5.22 4.45
C VAL A 41 13.64 6.48 5.29
N GLU A 42 13.74 7.66 4.68
CA GLU A 42 13.76 8.98 5.36
C GLU A 42 12.46 9.30 6.13
N ARG A 43 11.34 8.64 5.79
CA ARG A 43 10.01 8.88 6.39
C ARG A 43 9.52 7.76 7.31
N ASN A 44 10.38 6.80 7.70
CA ASN A 44 10.04 5.81 8.71
C ASN A 44 10.31 6.37 10.11
N LEU A 45 9.26 6.47 10.91
CA LEU A 45 9.28 6.95 12.29
C LEU A 45 9.35 5.79 13.30
N GLY A 46 9.75 4.60 12.85
CA GLY A 46 9.69 3.37 13.64
C GLY A 46 8.27 2.81 13.80
N PRO A 47 8.11 1.66 14.47
CA PRO A 47 6.81 1.02 14.69
C PRO A 47 5.79 2.00 15.29
N GLN A 48 4.59 2.06 14.72
CA GLN A 48 3.52 2.94 15.20
C GLN A 48 2.54 2.19 16.10
N PRO A 49 1.86 2.89 17.03
CA PRO A 49 0.88 2.28 17.94
C PRO A 49 -0.19 1.43 17.24
N ILE A 50 -0.60 1.81 16.02
CA ILE A 50 -1.54 1.02 15.22
C ILE A 50 -1.12 -0.44 15.03
N ALA A 51 0.18 -0.73 14.90
CA ALA A 51 0.65 -2.10 14.73
C ALA A 51 0.35 -2.95 15.97
N GLN A 52 0.54 -2.37 17.17
CA GLN A 52 0.23 -3.02 18.43
C GLN A 52 -1.29 -3.19 18.60
N ILE A 53 -2.07 -2.14 18.35
CA ILE A 53 -3.54 -2.20 18.45
C ILE A 53 -4.10 -3.28 17.52
N MET A 54 -3.60 -3.38 16.28
CA MET A 54 -4.02 -4.45 15.37
C MET A 54 -3.69 -5.84 15.91
N ALA A 55 -2.50 -6.02 16.51
CA ALA A 55 -2.10 -7.29 17.10
C ALA A 55 -2.96 -7.66 18.32
N GLU A 56 -3.29 -6.70 19.19
CA GLU A 56 -4.17 -6.88 20.35
C GLU A 56 -5.58 -7.35 19.95
N HIS A 57 -6.10 -6.84 18.84
CA HIS A 57 -7.39 -7.26 18.28
C HIS A 57 -7.32 -8.48 17.36
N GLY A 58 -6.13 -9.04 17.12
CA GLY A 58 -5.93 -10.13 16.17
C GLY A 58 -6.24 -9.76 14.71
N LEU A 59 -6.24 -8.46 14.38
CA LEU A 59 -6.58 -7.93 13.07
C LEU A 59 -5.39 -7.98 12.11
N LYS A 60 -5.66 -8.44 10.89
CA LYS A 60 -4.73 -8.41 9.76
C LYS A 60 -5.04 -7.21 8.87
N PRO A 61 -4.09 -6.76 8.02
CA PRO A 61 -4.35 -5.69 7.05
C PRO A 61 -5.54 -5.95 6.13
N HIS A 62 -5.83 -7.22 5.84
CA HIS A 62 -7.00 -7.62 5.06
C HIS A 62 -8.30 -7.23 5.74
N ASP A 63 -8.40 -7.39 7.06
CA ASP A 63 -9.63 -7.14 7.83
C ASP A 63 -9.98 -5.64 7.82
N LEU A 64 -8.97 -4.77 7.90
CA LEU A 64 -9.16 -3.32 7.77
C LEU A 64 -9.64 -2.95 6.36
N VAL A 65 -9.05 -3.56 5.32
CA VAL A 65 -9.45 -3.29 3.93
C VAL A 65 -10.89 -3.78 3.69
N ALA A 66 -11.24 -4.96 4.20
CA ALA A 66 -12.59 -5.53 4.07
C ALA A 66 -13.64 -4.74 4.87
N ALA A 67 -13.27 -4.18 6.03
CA ALA A 67 -14.16 -3.37 6.85
C ALA A 67 -14.31 -1.92 6.33
N SER A 68 -13.36 -1.41 5.54
CA SER A 68 -13.37 -0.02 5.09
C SER A 68 -14.48 0.25 4.08
N THR A 69 -15.19 1.38 4.25
CA THR A 69 -16.12 1.94 3.24
C THR A 69 -15.42 2.83 2.23
N GLU A 70 -14.13 3.11 2.44
CA GLU A 70 -13.35 4.01 1.63
C GLU A 70 -12.33 3.22 0.81
N GLN A 71 -11.73 3.88 -0.20
CA GLN A 71 -10.63 3.30 -0.96
C GLN A 71 -9.37 3.20 -0.06
N LEU A 72 -9.23 2.06 0.61
CA LEU A 72 -8.11 1.66 1.45
C LEU A 72 -7.42 0.42 0.84
N THR A 73 -6.10 0.42 0.79
CA THR A 73 -5.33 -0.70 0.21
C THR A 73 -4.45 -1.36 1.26
N HIS A 74 -4.12 -2.64 1.07
CA HIS A 74 -3.18 -3.38 1.93
C HIS A 74 -1.85 -2.61 2.10
N LYS A 75 -1.32 -2.00 1.03
CA LYS A 75 -0.09 -1.22 1.07
C LYS A 75 -0.21 0.04 1.94
N MET A 76 -1.38 0.68 1.99
CA MET A 76 -1.61 1.80 2.91
C MET A 76 -1.54 1.35 4.37
N VAL A 77 -2.21 0.24 4.70
CA VAL A 77 -2.20 -0.32 6.06
C VAL A 77 -0.79 -0.79 6.46
N SER A 78 -0.09 -1.54 5.59
CA SER A 78 1.28 -1.98 5.88
C SER A 78 2.24 -0.81 6.09
N ARG A 79 2.06 0.30 5.37
CA ARG A 79 2.85 1.52 5.58
C ARG A 79 2.53 2.19 6.93
N ALA A 80 1.26 2.18 7.34
CA ALA A 80 0.86 2.67 8.66
C ALA A 80 1.56 1.89 9.78
N CYS A 81 1.51 0.54 9.73
CA CYS A 81 2.12 -0.31 10.75
C CYS A 81 3.65 -0.17 10.83
N LYS A 82 4.33 -0.04 9.69
CA LYS A 82 5.78 0.17 9.62
C LYS A 82 6.23 1.55 10.12
N GLY A 83 5.29 2.49 10.22
CA GLY A 83 5.55 3.86 10.64
C GLY A 83 6.02 4.80 9.56
N ARG A 84 5.56 4.59 8.34
CA ARG A 84 5.65 5.62 7.32
C ARG A 84 4.79 6.80 7.71
N ARG A 85 5.32 8.00 7.55
CA ARG A 85 4.50 9.21 7.57
C ARG A 85 3.45 9.16 6.45
N LEU A 86 2.18 9.18 6.82
CA LEU A 86 1.04 9.14 5.90
C LEU A 86 0.46 10.55 5.71
N THR A 87 -0.25 10.74 4.61
CA THR A 87 -1.04 11.96 4.42
C THR A 87 -2.26 11.96 5.35
N PRO A 88 -2.79 13.12 5.75
CA PRO A 88 -3.95 13.20 6.64
C PRO A 88 -5.16 12.38 6.16
N ASN A 89 -5.45 12.40 4.86
CA ASN A 89 -6.53 11.62 4.26
C ASN A 89 -6.34 10.11 4.47
N VAL A 90 -5.13 9.58 4.27
CA VAL A 90 -4.86 8.15 4.49
C VAL A 90 -4.95 7.79 5.97
N ARG A 91 -4.51 8.69 6.87
CA ARG A 91 -4.66 8.47 8.31
C ARG A 91 -6.12 8.33 8.72
N LEU A 92 -7.00 9.19 8.20
CA LEU A 92 -8.45 9.12 8.47
C LEU A 92 -9.07 7.81 7.98
N LYS A 93 -8.75 7.39 6.75
CA LYS A 93 -9.22 6.10 6.20
C LYS A 93 -8.83 4.92 7.08
N VAL A 94 -7.58 4.92 7.55
CA VAL A 94 -7.06 3.87 8.42
C VAL A 94 -7.76 3.90 9.78
N LEU A 95 -7.99 5.09 10.36
CA LEU A 95 -8.74 5.26 11.61
C LEU A 95 -10.17 4.72 11.51
N HIS A 96 -10.91 5.12 10.48
CA HIS A 96 -12.29 4.67 10.28
C HIS A 96 -12.37 3.16 10.07
N ALA A 97 -11.46 2.61 9.26
CA ALA A 97 -11.38 1.17 9.02
C ALA A 97 -11.04 0.39 10.30
N LEU A 98 -10.09 0.87 11.09
CA LEU A 98 -9.73 0.25 12.37
C LEU A 98 -10.89 0.29 13.35
N ASN A 99 -11.54 1.45 13.50
CA ASN A 99 -12.66 1.59 14.45
C ASN A 99 -13.81 0.64 14.10
N ARG A 100 -14.06 0.46 12.79
CA ARG A 100 -15.09 -0.45 12.30
C ARG A 100 -14.69 -1.92 12.46
N ALA A 101 -13.45 -2.28 12.16
CA ALA A 101 -12.95 -3.65 12.30
C ALA A 101 -12.84 -4.09 13.77
N ALA A 102 -12.40 -3.19 14.66
CA ALA A 102 -12.23 -3.45 16.09
C ALA A 102 -13.52 -3.27 16.90
N GLY A 103 -14.57 -2.68 16.30
CA GLY A 103 -15.82 -2.36 17.02
C GLY A 103 -15.64 -1.36 18.17
N LYS A 104 -14.54 -0.60 18.18
CA LYS A 104 -14.15 0.34 19.24
C LYS A 104 -13.75 1.67 18.63
N MET A 105 -14.05 2.76 19.32
CA MET A 105 -13.64 4.10 18.89
C MET A 105 -12.24 4.41 19.40
N TYR A 106 -11.29 4.51 18.46
CA TYR A 106 -9.98 5.09 18.69
C TYR A 106 -9.93 6.53 18.19
N ALA A 107 -8.97 7.29 18.73
CA ALA A 107 -8.62 8.64 18.29
C ALA A 107 -7.31 8.63 17.49
N MET A 108 -7.07 9.68 16.68
CA MET A 108 -5.92 9.73 15.77
C MET A 108 -4.58 9.64 16.50
N GLU A 109 -4.50 10.28 17.66
CA GLU A 109 -3.34 10.38 18.55
C GLU A 109 -2.97 9.01 19.15
N GLN A 110 -3.92 8.08 19.17
CA GLN A 110 -3.69 6.71 19.63
C GLN A 110 -3.11 5.81 18.54
N LEU A 111 -3.24 6.19 17.25
CA LEU A 111 -2.76 5.38 16.13
C LEU A 111 -1.37 5.79 15.65
N PHE A 112 -1.06 7.09 15.74
CA PHE A 112 0.16 7.68 15.18
C PHE A 112 0.81 8.65 16.17
N THR A 113 2.14 8.64 16.22
CA THR A 113 2.91 9.50 17.14
C THR A 113 3.32 10.86 16.56
N TYR A 114 2.72 11.28 15.43
CA TYR A 114 3.16 12.43 14.62
C TYR A 114 2.03 13.25 13.97
#